data_AF-A0A949AW36-F1
#
_entry.id   AF-A0A949AW36-F1
#
_cell.length_a   1.000
_cell.length_b   1.000
_cell.length_c   1.000
_cell.angle_alpha   90.00
_cell.angle_beta   90.00
_cell.angle_gamma   90.00
#
_symmetry.space_group_name_H-M   'P 1'
#
loop_
_entity.id
_entity.type
_entity.pdbx_description
1 polymer ?
#
loop_
_entity_poly.entity_id
_entity_poly.type
_entity_poly.pdbx_seq_one_letter_code
_entity_poly.pdbx_strand_id
1 'polypeptide(L)'
;MMQQSEYMVQGFKASAVKAGLKKDKGLDLALIVSERETAVAGVFTTNKVVAAPVILTREHIKNGRARAIIANAGNANACTGKAGFNNARRTAELVSDRLGIGSDEVLVASTGVIGQPLNVDRIAEA
;
A
#
# COMPACT_ATOMS: atom_id res chain seq x y z
N MET A 1 1.58 -28.81 -14.20
CA MET A 1 2.37 -27.96 -13.28
C MET A 1 2.82 -26.75 -14.07
N MET A 2 2.28 -25.56 -13.82
CA MET A 2 2.74 -24.34 -14.49
C MET A 2 4.16 -24.05 -14.00
N GLN A 3 5.13 -24.04 -14.91
CA GLN A 3 6.45 -23.46 -14.64
C GLN A 3 6.24 -21.99 -14.32
N GLN A 4 6.48 -21.63 -13.07
CA GLN A 4 6.46 -20.24 -12.62
C GLN A 4 7.75 -19.61 -13.13
N SER A 5 7.73 -19.03 -14.33
CA SER A 5 8.80 -18.17 -14.79
C SER A 5 8.87 -16.95 -13.85
N GLU A 6 9.98 -16.80 -13.13
CA GLU A 6 10.30 -15.60 -12.37
C GLU A 6 10.52 -14.44 -13.34
N TYR A 7 9.44 -13.73 -13.67
CA TYR A 7 9.54 -12.46 -14.39
C TYR A 7 10.04 -11.38 -13.42
N MET A 8 11.36 -11.20 -13.36
CA MET A 8 11.99 -10.13 -12.60
C MET A 8 12.19 -8.91 -13.50
N VAL A 9 11.55 -7.79 -13.14
CA VAL A 9 11.77 -6.50 -13.80
C VAL A 9 12.98 -5.83 -13.15
N GLN A 10 14.02 -5.55 -13.94
CA GLN A 10 15.22 -4.88 -13.44
C GLN A 10 14.89 -3.53 -12.78
N GLY A 11 15.50 -3.27 -11.63
CA GLY A 11 15.27 -2.04 -10.86
C GLY A 11 14.05 -2.08 -9.95
N PHE A 12 13.34 -3.22 -9.85
CA PHE A 12 12.25 -3.40 -8.89
C PHE A 12 12.56 -4.53 -7.89
N LYS A 13 12.21 -4.29 -6.63
CA LYS A 13 12.25 -5.26 -5.53
C LYS A 13 10.84 -5.46 -5.00
N ALA A 14 10.52 -6.67 -4.57
CA ALA A 14 9.25 -6.99 -3.95
C ALA A 14 9.45 -7.88 -2.72
N SER A 15 8.62 -7.69 -1.71
CA SER A 15 8.55 -8.56 -0.54
C SER A 15 7.11 -8.66 -0.05
N ALA A 16 6.80 -9.75 0.65
CA ALA A 16 5.54 -9.91 1.35
C ALA A 16 5.79 -10.62 2.69
N VAL A 17 5.12 -10.13 3.73
CA VAL A 17 5.30 -10.57 5.12
C VAL A 17 3.95 -10.84 5.78
N LYS A 18 4.01 -11.41 6.98
CA LYS A 18 2.86 -11.61 7.87
C LYS A 18 2.88 -10.51 8.92
N ALA A 19 2.16 -9.42 8.67
CA ALA A 19 1.92 -8.35 9.62
C ALA A 19 0.81 -8.71 10.64
N GLY A 20 0.04 -9.76 10.36
CA GLY A 20 -1.03 -10.24 11.26
C GLY A 20 -2.29 -9.40 11.17
N LEU A 21 -2.54 -8.72 10.06
CA LEU A 21 -3.78 -8.00 9.77
C LEU A 21 -4.94 -8.94 9.42
N LYS A 22 -4.64 -10.11 8.83
CA LYS A 22 -5.62 -11.18 8.63
C LYS A 22 -5.74 -12.06 9.88
N LYS A 23 -6.90 -12.73 10.00
CA LYS A 23 -7.12 -13.76 11.03
C LYS A 23 -6.40 -15.07 10.69
N ASP A 24 -6.21 -15.34 9.40
CA ASP A 24 -5.42 -16.48 8.95
C ASP A 24 -3.91 -16.21 9.10
N LYS A 25 -3.09 -17.26 9.04
CA LYS A 25 -1.62 -17.15 9.12
C LYS A 25 -0.99 -16.86 7.75
N GLY A 26 -1.73 -16.29 6.81
CA GLY A 26 -1.29 -15.98 5.45
C GLY A 26 -0.43 -14.72 5.37
N LEU A 27 0.15 -14.46 4.20
CA LEU A 27 0.77 -13.17 3.89
C LEU A 27 -0.33 -12.11 3.75
N ASP A 28 -0.09 -10.94 4.33
CA ASP A 28 -1.09 -9.87 4.42
C ASP A 28 -0.53 -8.45 4.34
N LEU A 29 0.78 -8.31 4.14
CA LEU A 29 1.42 -7.05 3.79
C LEU A 29 2.43 -7.28 2.68
N ALA A 30 2.35 -6.49 1.62
CA ALA A 30 3.26 -6.54 0.48
C ALA A 30 3.84 -5.15 0.21
N LEU A 31 5.09 -5.12 -0.23
CA LEU A 31 5.81 -3.91 -0.62
C LEU A 31 6.51 -4.15 -1.94
N ILE A 32 6.31 -3.25 -2.90
CA ILE A 32 7.10 -3.17 -4.14
C ILE A 32 7.84 -1.84 -4.13
N VAL A 33 9.14 -1.87 -4.45
CA VAL A 33 10.03 -0.70 -4.45
C VAL A 33 10.76 -0.64 -5.78
N SER A 34 10.82 0.55 -6.37
CA SER A 34 11.72 0.87 -7.46
C SER A 34 13.02 1.49 -6.92
N GLU A 35 14.16 1.00 -7.41
CA GLU A 35 15.49 1.50 -7.06
C GLU A 35 15.76 2.91 -7.60
N ARG A 36 14.93 3.39 -8.54
CA ARG A 36 15.00 4.71 -9.15
C ARG A 36 13.63 5.37 -9.19
N GLU A 37 13.62 6.68 -9.40
CA GLU A 37 12.39 7.38 -9.70
C GLU A 37 11.69 6.77 -10.92
N THR A 38 10.38 6.55 -10.84
CA THR A 38 9.64 5.74 -11.82
C THR A 38 8.34 6.42 -12.22
N ALA A 39 8.08 6.47 -13.52
CA ALA A 39 6.81 6.92 -14.06
C ALA A 39 5.69 5.94 -13.65
N VAL A 40 4.59 6.48 -13.15
CA VAL A 40 3.44 5.71 -12.69
C VAL A 40 2.14 6.24 -13.29
N ALA A 41 1.22 5.32 -13.55
CA ALA A 41 -0.15 5.61 -13.93
C ALA A 41 -1.08 4.70 -13.13
N GLY A 42 -2.25 5.21 -12.77
CA GLY A 42 -3.20 4.47 -11.93
C GLY A 42 -4.64 4.84 -12.29
N VAL A 43 -5.48 3.83 -12.37
CA VAL A 43 -6.93 3.97 -12.46
C VAL A 43 -7.53 3.53 -11.14
N PHE A 44 -8.61 4.19 -10.73
CA PHE A 44 -9.24 3.99 -9.43
C PHE A 44 -10.72 3.75 -9.59
N THR A 45 -11.35 3.18 -8.56
CA THR A 45 -12.80 2.92 -8.57
C THR A 45 -13.62 4.19 -8.86
N THR A 46 -14.69 4.05 -9.64
CA THR A 46 -15.69 5.11 -9.90
C THR A 46 -16.80 5.16 -8.85
N ASN A 47 -16.74 4.29 -7.84
CA ASN A 47 -17.72 4.27 -6.76
C ASN A 47 -17.73 5.60 -5.99
N LYS A 48 -18.91 6.02 -5.52
CA LYS A 48 -19.09 7.19 -4.64
C LYS A 48 -18.50 6.97 -3.24
N VAL A 49 -18.49 5.71 -2.77
CA VAL A 49 -17.86 5.31 -1.51
C VAL A 49 -16.44 4.86 -1.81
N VAL A 50 -15.46 5.67 -1.38
CA VAL A 50 -14.05 5.49 -1.70
C VAL A 50 -13.25 5.27 -0.41
N ALA A 51 -12.39 4.26 -0.41
CA ALA A 51 -11.53 3.96 0.73
C ALA A 51 -10.44 5.03 0.93
N ALA A 52 -10.02 5.25 2.19
CA ALA A 52 -8.94 6.17 2.53
C ALA A 52 -7.65 6.00 1.70
N PRO A 53 -7.10 4.77 1.49
CA PRO A 53 -5.88 4.59 0.68
C PRO A 53 -6.06 5.01 -0.79
N VAL A 54 -7.26 4.89 -1.35
CA VAL A 54 -7.53 5.33 -2.73
C VAL A 54 -7.50 6.86 -2.83
N ILE A 55 -8.02 7.57 -1.82
CA ILE A 55 -7.99 9.03 -1.76
C ILE A 55 -6.53 9.50 -1.69
N LEU A 56 -5.73 8.95 -0.77
CA LEU A 56 -4.32 9.29 -0.62
C LEU A 56 -3.51 8.99 -1.88
N THR A 57 -3.66 7.80 -2.45
CA THR A 57 -2.91 7.38 -3.65
C THR A 57 -3.26 8.22 -4.87
N ARG A 58 -4.51 8.70 -4.98
CA ARG A 58 -4.89 9.69 -6.01
C ARG A 58 -4.17 11.02 -5.84
N GLU A 59 -3.81 11.41 -4.62
CA GLU A 59 -3.03 12.63 -4.37
C GLU A 59 -1.56 12.42 -4.73
N HIS A 60 -0.98 11.31 -4.27
CA HIS A 60 0.44 10.98 -4.49
C HIS A 60 0.76 10.79 -5.98
N ILE A 61 -0.14 10.16 -6.75
CA ILE A 61 0.11 9.86 -8.16
C ILE A 61 -0.01 11.08 -9.10
N LYS A 62 -0.42 12.26 -8.62
CA LYS A 62 -0.75 13.43 -9.48
C LYS A 62 0.42 13.91 -10.34
N ASN A 63 1.65 13.78 -9.84
CA ASN A 63 2.86 14.15 -10.56
C ASN A 63 3.35 13.06 -11.54
N GLY A 64 2.65 11.93 -11.62
CA GLY A 64 3.00 10.78 -12.46
C GLY A 64 4.27 10.04 -12.02
N ARG A 65 4.73 10.24 -10.78
CA ARG A 65 5.97 9.65 -10.24
C ARG A 65 5.72 9.01 -8.88
N ALA A 66 6.28 7.83 -8.66
CA ALA A 66 6.32 7.19 -7.35
C ALA A 66 7.48 6.18 -7.31
N ARG A 67 7.86 5.76 -6.11
CA ARG A 67 8.95 4.81 -5.89
C ARG A 67 8.55 3.56 -5.13
N ALA A 68 7.45 3.59 -4.39
CA ALA A 68 6.97 2.41 -3.69
C ALA A 68 5.45 2.27 -3.77
N ILE A 69 4.98 1.03 -3.65
CA ILE A 69 3.58 0.75 -3.31
C ILE A 69 3.54 -0.26 -2.18
N ILE A 70 2.83 0.08 -1.11
CA ILE A 70 2.53 -0.82 0.00
C ILE A 70 1.06 -1.22 -0.04
N ALA A 71 0.81 -2.52 0.08
CA ALA A 71 -0.52 -3.10 0.00
C ALA A 71 -0.77 -4.01 1.19
N ASN A 72 -1.80 -3.71 1.98
CA ASN A 72 -2.26 -4.60 3.04
C ASN A 72 -3.51 -5.38 2.62
N ALA A 73 -3.70 -6.56 3.20
CA ALA A 73 -4.89 -7.38 3.03
C ALA A 73 -5.53 -7.73 4.39
N GLY A 74 -6.81 -8.09 4.38
CA GLY A 74 -7.60 -8.38 5.59
C GLY A 74 -8.39 -7.18 6.13
N ASN A 75 -7.99 -5.96 5.79
CA ASN A 75 -8.69 -4.73 6.16
C ASN A 75 -8.67 -3.74 4.98
N ALA A 76 -9.83 -3.27 4.54
CA ALA A 76 -9.94 -2.37 3.39
C ALA A 76 -9.63 -0.89 3.71
N ASN A 77 -9.55 -0.53 4.99
CA ASN A 77 -9.46 0.85 5.47
C ASN A 77 -10.46 1.77 4.75
N ALA A 78 -11.70 1.28 4.65
CA ALA A 78 -12.81 1.94 3.97
C ALA A 78 -13.91 2.28 4.98
N CYS A 79 -14.58 3.42 4.78
CA CYS A 79 -15.60 3.93 5.71
C CYS A 79 -15.09 4.18 7.14
N THR A 80 -13.81 4.55 7.28
CA THR A 80 -13.11 4.77 8.55
C THR A 80 -12.85 6.25 8.87
N GLY A 81 -13.39 7.16 8.05
CA GLY A 81 -13.33 8.61 8.27
C GLY A 81 -11.92 9.19 8.30
N LYS A 82 -11.75 10.29 9.05
CA LYS A 82 -10.46 11.00 9.20
C LYS A 82 -9.36 10.10 9.80
N ALA A 83 -9.71 9.23 10.75
CA ALA A 83 -8.77 8.29 11.34
C ALA A 83 -8.22 7.32 10.28
N GLY A 84 -9.09 6.80 9.40
CA GLY A 84 -8.66 5.96 8.28
C GLY A 84 -7.71 6.65 7.31
N PHE A 85 -7.97 7.92 6.99
CA PHE A 85 -7.08 8.72 6.15
C PHE A 85 -5.71 8.95 6.81
N ASN A 86 -5.70 9.31 8.10
CA ASN A 86 -4.46 9.45 8.85
C ASN A 86 -3.67 8.13 8.92
N ASN A 87 -4.36 6.99 9.04
CA ASN A 87 -3.73 5.68 9.01
C ASN A 87 -3.08 5.38 7.66
N ALA A 88 -3.75 5.72 6.54
CA ALA A 88 -3.15 5.58 5.21
C ALA A 88 -1.91 6.47 5.07
N ARG A 89 -1.97 7.72 5.54
CA ARG A 89 -0.83 8.63 5.53
C ARG A 89 0.32 8.11 6.37
N ARG A 90 0.04 7.62 7.58
CA ARG A 90 1.04 7.01 8.47
C ARG A 90 1.69 5.78 7.83
N THR A 91 0.93 4.95 7.14
CA THR A 91 1.49 3.82 6.37
C THR A 91 2.47 4.28 5.30
N ALA A 92 2.16 5.36 4.56
CA ALA A 92 3.08 5.95 3.59
C ALA A 92 4.36 6.50 4.26
N GLU A 93 4.21 7.23 5.37
CA GLU A 93 5.30 7.79 6.17
C GLU A 93 6.25 6.69 6.68
N LEU A 94 5.72 5.57 7.21
CA LEU A 94 6.53 4.45 7.69
C LEU A 94 7.44 3.86 6.60
N VAL A 95 6.90 3.71 5.39
CA VAL A 95 7.66 3.21 4.24
C VAL A 95 8.68 4.25 3.77
N SER A 96 8.28 5.52 3.72
CA SER A 96 9.17 6.59 3.26
C SER A 96 10.36 6.77 4.19
N ASP A 97 10.15 6.72 5.50
CA ASP A 97 11.19 6.79 6.52
C ASP A 97 12.18 5.64 6.37
N ARG A 98 11.69 4.42 6.10
CA ARG A 98 12.55 3.23 5.95
C ARG A 98 13.35 3.21 4.66
N LEU A 99 12.83 3.82 3.60
CA LEU A 99 13.45 3.85 2.27
C LEU A 99 14.24 5.13 1.99
N GLY A 100 14.09 6.18 2.81
CA GLY A 100 14.72 7.48 2.58
C GLY A 100 14.19 8.19 1.34
N ILE A 101 12.87 8.14 1.12
CA ILE A 101 12.17 8.78 -0.01
C ILE A 101 11.09 9.74 0.50
N GLY A 102 10.46 10.52 -0.38
CA GLY A 102 9.28 11.33 -0.04
C GLY A 102 8.07 10.46 0.32
N SER A 103 7.26 10.89 1.28
CA SER A 103 6.01 10.18 1.63
C SER A 103 5.00 10.18 0.48
N ASP A 104 5.01 11.23 -0.34
CA ASP A 104 4.23 11.36 -1.57
C ASP A 104 4.73 10.46 -2.71
N GLU A 105 5.92 9.87 -2.58
CA GLU A 105 6.43 8.85 -3.50
C GLU A 105 5.96 7.42 -3.14
N VAL A 106 5.17 7.26 -2.08
CA VAL A 106 4.63 5.96 -1.62
C VAL A 106 3.15 5.85 -1.90
N LEU A 107 2.76 4.95 -2.80
CA LEU A 107 1.37 4.59 -3.04
C LEU A 107 0.88 3.60 -1.98
N VAL A 108 -0.38 3.72 -1.55
CA VAL A 108 -0.98 2.87 -0.52
C VAL A 108 -2.23 2.18 -1.05
N ALA A 109 -2.32 0.88 -0.86
CA ALA A 109 -3.49 0.07 -1.19
C ALA A 109 -3.93 -0.79 0.01
N SER A 110 -5.23 -1.04 0.09
CA SER A 110 -5.82 -1.89 1.13
C SER A 110 -6.97 -2.71 0.57
N THR A 111 -7.12 -3.94 1.05
CA THR A 111 -8.27 -4.80 0.70
C THR A 111 -8.71 -5.63 1.90
N GLY A 112 -10.02 -5.89 2.02
CA GLY A 112 -10.58 -6.70 3.10
C GLY A 112 -11.89 -6.15 3.63
N VAL A 113 -12.08 -6.26 4.95
CA VAL A 113 -13.33 -5.84 5.61
C VAL A 113 -13.48 -4.31 5.58
N ILE A 114 -14.68 -3.83 5.24
CA ILE A 114 -15.08 -2.41 5.25
C ILE A 114 -15.59 -2.03 6.64
N GLY A 115 -15.28 -0.81 7.11
CA GLY A 115 -15.79 -0.24 8.36
C GLY A 115 -14.97 -0.60 9.61
N GLN A 116 -13.93 -1.42 9.49
CA GLN A 116 -13.04 -1.75 10.61
C GLN A 116 -11.81 -0.83 10.64
N PRO A 117 -11.41 -0.31 11.81
CA PRO A 117 -10.20 0.50 11.92
C PRO A 117 -8.96 -0.34 11.58
N LEU A 118 -8.06 0.23 10.78
CA LEU A 118 -6.77 -0.39 10.48
C LEU A 118 -5.84 -0.26 11.70
N ASN A 119 -5.26 -1.38 12.15
CA ASN A 119 -4.19 -1.36 13.12
C ASN A 119 -2.86 -1.12 12.39
N VAL A 120 -2.40 0.13 12.38
CA VAL A 120 -1.17 0.54 11.67
C VAL A 120 0.08 0.10 12.43
N ASP A 121 0.02 -0.13 13.74
CA ASP A 121 1.17 -0.58 14.52
C ASP A 121 1.67 -1.95 14.02
N ARG A 122 0.75 -2.83 13.61
CA ARG A 122 1.09 -4.09 12.94
C ARG A 122 1.87 -3.92 11.64
N ILE A 123 1.65 -2.81 10.92
CA ILE A 123 2.41 -2.49 9.71
C ILE A 123 3.79 -1.93 10.09
N ALA A 124 3.87 -1.15 11.17
CA ALA A 124 5.13 -0.58 11.65
C ALA A 124 6.11 -1.64 12.20
N GLU A 125 5.58 -2.73 12.78
CA GLU A 125 6.37 -3.82 13.37
C GLU A 125 6.83 -4.89 12.35
N ALA A 126 6.33 -4.84 11.11
CA ALA A 126 6.56 -5.85 10.07
C ALA A 126 7.82 -5.59 9.24
#